data_AF-A0A978SMF2-F1
#
_entry.id   AF-A0A978SMF2-F1
#
_cell.length_a   1.000
_cell.length_b   1.000
_cell.length_c   1.000
_cell.angle_alpha   90.00
_cell.angle_beta   90.00
_cell.angle_gamma   90.00
#
_symmetry.space_group_name_H-M   'P 1'
#
loop_
_entity.id
_entity.type
_entity.pdbx_description
1 polymer ?
#
loop_
_entity_poly.entity_id
_entity_poly.type
_entity_poly.pdbx_seq_one_letter_code
_entity_poly.pdbx_strand_id
1 'polypeptide(L)' 'MRYRDLDSGNLARTEKLDLKEIQTVTGVEFSQLRLTLYKVAGGNMQTFETAESEF' A
#
# COMPACT_ATOMS: atom_id res chain seq x y z
N MET A 1 2.53 -2.28 1.12
CA MET A 1 1.42 -2.51 2.07
C MET A 1 0.87 -3.92 1.84
N ARG A 2 0.31 -4.58 2.86
CA ARG A 2 -0.30 -5.91 2.76
C ARG A 2 -1.74 -5.83 3.27
N TYR A 3 -2.65 -6.57 2.66
CA TYR A 3 -4.06 -6.61 3.08
C TYR A 3 -4.68 -7.99 2.83
N ARG A 4 -5.74 -8.29 3.60
CA ARG A 4 -6.55 -9.49 3.49
C ARG A 4 -7.94 -9.10 3.01
N ASP A 5 -8.39 -9.75 1.95
CA ASP A 5 -9.78 -9.70 1.52
C ASP A 5 -10.64 -10.48 2.54
N LEU A 6 -11.65 -9.83 3.13
CA LEU A 6 -12.43 -10.43 4.21
C LEU A 6 -13.46 -11.45 3.73
N ASP A 7 -13.85 -11.41 2.45
CA ASP A 7 -14.84 -12.32 1.88
C ASP A 7 -14.17 -13.61 1.39
N SER A 8 -13.01 -13.50 0.74
CA SER A 8 -12.29 -14.61 0.13
C SER A 8 -11.09 -15.11 0.95
N GLY A 9 -10.63 -14.34 1.94
CA GLY A 9 -9.43 -14.64 2.72
C GLY A 9 -8.12 -14.40 1.95
N ASN A 10 -8.20 -13.98 0.68
CA ASN A 10 -7.04 -13.79 -0.17
C ASN A 10 -6.13 -12.71 0.37
N LEU A 11 -4.83 -13.03 0.40
CA LEU A 11 -3.79 -12.10 0.80
C LEU A 11 -3.17 -11.46 -0.44
N ALA A 12 -3.02 -10.15 -0.38
CA ALA A 12 -2.35 -9.41 -1.43
C ALA A 12 -1.43 -8.34 -0.86
N ARG A 13 -0.37 -8.06 -1.61
CA ARG A 13 0.55 -6.96 -1.35
C ARG A 13 0.54 -5.97 -2.51
N THR A 14 0.73 -4.71 -2.16
CA THR A 14 0.90 -3.61 -3.11
C THR A 14 2.32 -3.61 -3.66
N GLU A 15 2.55 -2.89 -4.75
CA GLU A 15 3.90 -2.40 -5.08
C GLU A 15 4.52 -1.63 -3.90
N LYS A 16 5.85 -1.51 -3.91
CA LYS A 16 6.57 -0.76 -2.88
C LYS A 16 6.13 0.70 -2.93
N LEU A 17 5.77 1.24 -1.77
CA LEU A 17 5.45 2.66 -1.61
C LEU A 17 6.67 3.31 -0.97
N ASP A 18 7.23 4.33 -1.62
CA ASP A 18 8.31 5.13 -1.04
C ASP A 18 7.70 6.30 -0.27
N LEU A 19 7.78 6.24 1.05
CA LEU A 19 7.47 7.36 1.93
C LEU A 19 8.74 8.17 2.16
N LYS A 20 8.68 9.48 1.95
CA LYS A 20 9.84 10.36 2.12
C LYS A 20 9.67 11.21 3.38
N GLU A 21 10.66 11.14 4.23
CA GLU A 21 10.84 12.09 5.34
C GLU A 21 11.55 13.34 4.79
N ILE A 22 11.00 14.51 5.09
CA ILE A 22 11.50 15.80 4.65
C ILE A 22 11.87 16.59 5.90
N GLN A 23 13.17 16.78 6.11
CA GLN A 23 13.69 17.62 7.18
C GLN A 23 13.48 19.08 6.78
N THR A 24 12.74 19.84 7.59
CA THR A 24 12.48 21.27 7.43
C THR A 24 13.17 22.06 8.54
N VAL A 25 13.25 23.39 8.38
CA VAL A 25 13.83 24.28 9.40
C VAL A 25 13.09 24.20 10.74
N THR A 26 11.81 23.86 10.71
CA THR A 26 10.93 23.84 11.89
C THR A 26 10.59 22.43 12.38
N GLY A 27 11.07 21.37 11.73
CA GLY A 27 10.78 20.00 12.13
C GLY A 27 10.73 19.00 10.96
N VAL A 28 10.02 17.90 11.16
CA VAL A 28 9.94 16.80 10.18
C VAL A 28 8.57 16.82 9.49
N GLU A 29 8.57 16.85 8.16
CA GLU A 29 7.39 16.62 7.33
C GLU A 29 7.46 15.24 6.67
N PHE A 30 6.29 14.65 6.42
CA PHE A 30 6.17 13.37 5.71
C PHE A 30 5.46 13.57 4.38
N SER A 31 5.89 12.85 3.34
CA SER A 31 5.20 12.86 2.04
C SER A 31 3.75 12.38 2.17
N GLN A 32 2.81 13.16 1.62
CA GLN A 32 1.40 12.78 1.59
C GLN A 32 1.13 11.79 0.45
N LEU A 33 0.66 10.59 0.79
CA LEU A 33 0.25 9.56 -0.16
C LEU A 33 -1.27 9.39 -0.12
N ARG A 34 -1.92 9.38 -1.29
CA ARG A 34 -3.34 9.03 -1.42
C ARG A 34 -3.44 7.64 -2.07
N LEU A 35 -3.94 6.67 -1.32
CA LEU A 35 -4.18 5.30 -1.78
C LEU A 35 -5.68 5.05 -1.92
N THR A 36 -6.08 4.41 -3.01
CA THR A 36 -7.45 3.96 -3.23
C THR A 36 -7.46 2.42 -3.21
N LEU A 37 -7.91 1.85 -2.09
CA LEU A 37 -8.03 0.40 -1.88
C LEU A 37 -9.37 -0.10 -2.44
N TYR A 38 -9.48 -0.18 -3.77
CA TYR A 38 -10.57 -0.91 -4.42
C TYR A 38 -9.98 -1.68 -5.60
N LYS A 39 -10.35 -2.96 -5.76
CA LYS A 39 -10.13 -3.71 -7.00
C LYS A 39 -11.01 -3.08 -8.09
N VAL A 40 -10.55 -1.98 -8.67
CA VAL A 40 -11.16 -1.38 -9.85
C VAL A 40 -10.48 -2.01 -11.06
N ALA A 41 -11.27 -2.62 -11.95
CA ALA A 41 -10.75 -3.05 -13.24
C ALA A 41 -10.12 -1.84 -13.95
N GLY A 42 -8.82 -1.89 -14.24
CA GLY A 42 -8.07 -0.76 -14.82
C GLY A 42 -7.64 0.33 -13.83
N GLY A 43 -7.69 0.07 -12.52
CA GLY A 43 -7.11 0.96 -11.51
C GLY A 43 -5.58 1.02 -11.61
N ASN A 44 -5.00 2.12 -11.12
CA ASN A 44 -3.55 2.37 -11.19
C ASN A 44 -2.72 1.51 -10.22
N MET A 45 -3.36 0.64 -9.45
CA MET A 45 -2.73 -0.12 -8.38
C MET A 45 -2.59 -1.58 -8.78
N GLN A 46 -1.36 -2.03 -8.95
CA GLN A 46 -1.06 -3.46 -9.11
C GLN A 46 -0.94 -4.11 -7.73
N THR A 47 -1.56 -5.28 -7.61
CA THR A 47 -1.57 -6.07 -6.38
C THR A 47 -1.15 -7.48 -6.70
N PHE A 48 -0.26 -8.04 -5.89
CA PHE A 48 0.29 -9.38 -6.09
C PHE A 48 -0.22 -10.27 -4.97
N GLU A 49 -0.64 -11.49 -5.30
CA GLU A 49 -0.91 -12.51 -4.29
C GLU A 49 0.34 -12.76 -3.45
N THR A 50 0.15 -13.03 -2.17
CA THR A 50 1.22 -13.27 -1.21
C THR A 50 0.85 -14.44 -0.31
N ALA A 51 1.81 -15.24 0.12
CA ALA A 51 1.54 -16.34 1.05
C ALA A 51 1.33 -15.84 2.49
N GLU A 52 0.63 -16.61 3.32
CA GLU A 52 0.44 -16.32 4.76
C GLU A 52 1.78 -16.16 5.50
N SER A 53 2.81 -16.92 5.11
CA SER A 53 4.16 -16.82 5.67
C SER A 53 4.88 -15.50 5.34
N GLU A 54 4.40 -14.76 4.35
CA GLU A 54 4.94 -13.47 3.93
C GLU A 54 4.05 -12.30 4.36
N PHE A 55 2.93 -12.58 5.05
CA PHE A 55 2.06 -11.58 5.64
C PHE A 55 2.65 -11.02 6.93
#